data_AF-A0A963JAG3-F1
#
_entry.id   AF-A0A963JAG3-F1
#
_cell.length_a   1.000
_cell.length_b   1.000
_cell.length_c   1.000
_cell.angle_alpha   90.00
_cell.angle_beta   90.00
_cell.angle_gamma   90.00
#
_symmetry.space_group_name_H-M   'P 1'
#
loop_
_entity.id
_entity.type
_entity.pdbx_description
1 polymer ?
#
loop_
_entity_poly.entity_id
_entity_poly.type
_entity_poly.pdbx_seq_one_letter_code
_entity_poly.pdbx_strand_id
1 'polypeptide(L)'
;MNAPDPLARESFASLLARAREPFPASRKQYLAGALHADLRVPVRDIALTNGEQVSVYDTSGPYTDPQAVMDVRKGLASVRGGWIAARGDTEHYEGRAPVALDDGQKSEDATRLAQLRAEAAALQRQPLRAKRGANVTQMHYARKGIITPEMEYVAIRENGKREWMAQYQQDAAREQRLAGNPLGALIPKIITPEFVRDEVARGRAIIPAN
;
A
#
# COMPACT_ATOMS: atom_id res chain seq x y z
N MET A 1 37.38 -15.84 -2.74
CA MET A 1 36.83 -16.01 -4.11
C MET A 1 35.44 -15.43 -4.11
N ASN A 2 35.26 -14.21 -4.64
CA ASN A 2 33.94 -13.65 -4.87
C ASN A 2 33.42 -14.30 -6.14
N ALA A 3 32.42 -15.17 -6.04
CA ALA A 3 31.71 -15.63 -7.22
C ALA A 3 31.19 -14.39 -7.96
N PRO A 4 31.38 -14.28 -9.29
CA PRO A 4 30.84 -13.16 -10.04
C PRO A 4 29.32 -13.14 -9.84
N ASP A 5 28.78 -11.97 -9.49
CA ASP A 5 27.34 -11.79 -9.31
C ASP A 5 26.62 -12.25 -10.59
N PRO A 6 25.75 -13.27 -10.53
CA PRO A 6 25.03 -13.76 -11.71
C PRO A 6 24.16 -12.68 -12.36
N LEU A 7 23.83 -11.59 -11.65
CA LEU A 7 23.10 -10.44 -12.16
C LEU A 7 24.00 -9.38 -12.82
N ALA A 8 25.33 -9.48 -12.72
CA ALA A 8 26.26 -8.52 -13.32
C ALA A 8 26.20 -8.46 -14.86
N ARG A 9 25.51 -9.42 -15.50
CA ARG A 9 25.34 -9.50 -16.96
C ARG A 9 24.06 -8.83 -17.47
N GLU A 10 23.08 -8.59 -16.60
CA GLU A 10 21.84 -7.94 -17.01
C GLU A 10 21.93 -6.42 -16.81
N SER A 11 21.53 -5.65 -17.83
CA SER A 11 21.43 -4.21 -17.67
C SER A 11 20.35 -3.87 -16.64
N PHE A 12 20.52 -2.76 -15.92
CA PHE A 12 19.49 -2.23 -15.01
C PHE A 12 18.12 -2.12 -15.70
N ALA A 13 18.10 -1.78 -16.99
CA ALA A 13 16.88 -1.72 -17.79
C ALA A 13 16.19 -3.09 -17.94
N SER A 14 16.95 -4.18 -18.13
CA SER A 14 16.43 -5.56 -18.21
C SER A 14 15.79 -5.98 -16.88
N LEU A 15 16.52 -5.79 -15.78
CA LEU A 15 16.05 -6.14 -14.43
C LEU A 15 14.78 -5.35 -14.06
N LEU A 16 14.76 -4.05 -14.36
CA LEU A 16 13.60 -3.20 -14.13
C LEU A 16 12.41 -3.61 -15.01
N ALA A 17 12.63 -4.01 -16.26
CA ALA A 17 11.57 -4.49 -17.14
C ALA A 17 10.94 -5.78 -16.60
N ARG A 18 11.76 -6.73 -16.15
CA ARG A 18 11.28 -8.00 -15.57
C ARG A 18 10.48 -7.81 -14.28
N ALA A 19 10.88 -6.87 -13.43
CA ALA A 19 10.13 -6.52 -12.22
C ALA A 19 8.78 -5.84 -12.49
N ARG A 20 8.52 -5.45 -13.75
CA ARG A 20 7.31 -4.74 -14.19
C ARG A 20 6.40 -5.56 -15.09
N GLU A 21 6.81 -6.78 -15.44
CA GLU A 21 5.97 -7.68 -16.22
C GLU A 21 4.75 -8.10 -15.38
N PRO A 22 3.51 -7.89 -15.89
CA PRO A 22 2.33 -8.39 -15.20
C PRO A 22 2.41 -9.91 -15.05
N PHE A 23 1.87 -10.43 -13.94
CA PHE A 23 1.77 -11.88 -13.77
C PHE A 23 0.96 -12.52 -14.91
N PRO A 24 1.25 -13.78 -15.29
CA PRO A 24 0.51 -14.48 -16.33
C PRO A 24 -1.00 -14.43 -16.11
N ALA A 25 -1.75 -14.23 -17.21
CA ALA A 25 -3.20 -14.12 -17.23
C ALA A 25 -3.79 -13.10 -16.23
N SER A 26 -2.98 -12.15 -15.75
CA SER A 26 -3.36 -11.23 -14.68
C SER A 26 -3.36 -9.79 -15.15
N ARG A 27 -4.28 -8.99 -14.62
CA ARG A 27 -4.34 -7.55 -14.86
C ARG A 27 -4.54 -6.78 -13.56
N LYS A 28 -3.75 -5.71 -13.37
CA LYS A 28 -3.97 -4.72 -12.30
C LYS A 28 -5.30 -4.02 -12.53
N GLN A 29 -6.11 -3.95 -11.48
CA GLN A 29 -7.39 -3.27 -11.45
C GLN A 29 -7.52 -2.45 -10.17
N TYR A 30 -8.42 -1.48 -10.18
CA TYR A 30 -8.66 -0.61 -9.03
C TYR A 30 -10.14 -0.54 -8.71
N LEU A 31 -10.47 -0.68 -7.43
CA LEU A 31 -11.80 -0.43 -6.89
C LEU A 31 -11.87 1.01 -6.42
N ALA A 32 -12.99 1.68 -6.69
CA ALA A 32 -13.23 3.06 -6.27
C ALA A 32 -13.74 3.12 -4.83
N GLY A 33 -13.46 4.22 -4.14
CA GLY A 33 -14.09 4.54 -2.85
C GLY A 33 -15.54 4.99 -3.01
N ALA A 34 -16.34 4.75 -1.97
CA ALA A 34 -17.72 5.22 -1.87
C ALA A 34 -17.82 6.55 -1.09
N LEU A 35 -17.04 6.70 -0.01
CA LEU A 35 -16.94 7.92 0.79
C LEU A 35 -15.91 8.89 0.19
N HIS A 36 -14.80 8.34 -0.32
CA HIS A 36 -13.70 9.09 -0.92
C HIS A 36 -13.50 8.68 -2.39
N ALA A 37 -14.09 9.46 -3.31
CA ALA A 37 -14.15 9.13 -4.74
C ALA A 37 -12.78 9.07 -5.45
N ASP A 38 -11.74 9.65 -4.85
CA ASP A 38 -10.37 9.62 -5.36
C ASP A 38 -9.61 8.34 -4.95
N LEU A 39 -10.16 7.50 -4.06
CA LEU A 39 -9.56 6.23 -3.68
C LEU A 39 -9.49 5.28 -4.88
N ARG A 40 -8.31 4.67 -5.04
CA ARG A 40 -8.05 3.59 -5.99
C ARG A 40 -7.41 2.43 -5.27
N VAL A 41 -8.21 1.43 -4.91
CA VAL A 41 -7.78 0.27 -4.13
C VAL A 41 -7.36 -0.86 -5.07
N PRO A 42 -6.08 -1.28 -5.09
CA PRO A 42 -5.56 -2.21 -6.07
C PRO A 42 -6.01 -3.64 -5.77
N VAL A 43 -6.44 -4.31 -6.84
CA VAL A 43 -6.68 -5.74 -6.91
C VAL A 43 -6.05 -6.30 -8.17
N ARG A 44 -5.85 -7.60 -8.23
CA ARG A 44 -5.39 -8.30 -9.43
C ARG A 44 -6.47 -9.24 -9.91
N ASP A 45 -6.98 -8.99 -11.11
CA ASP A 45 -7.93 -9.88 -11.78
C ASP A 45 -7.12 -10.94 -12.54
N ILE A 46 -7.45 -12.22 -12.34
CA ILE A 46 -6.85 -13.36 -13.02
C ILE A 46 -7.91 -13.99 -13.92
N ALA A 47 -7.64 -14.04 -15.22
CA ALA A 47 -8.50 -14.70 -16.20
C ALA A 47 -8.40 -16.22 -16.05
N LEU A 48 -9.55 -16.89 -16.00
CA LEU A 48 -9.66 -18.34 -15.94
C LEU A 48 -9.95 -18.92 -17.34
N THR A 49 -9.62 -20.20 -17.54
CA THR A 49 -9.80 -20.89 -18.82
C THR A 49 -11.28 -21.10 -19.21
N ASN A 50 -12.19 -21.02 -18.25
CA ASN A 50 -13.64 -21.10 -18.46
C ASN A 50 -14.28 -19.74 -18.82
N GLY A 51 -13.48 -18.68 -19.01
CA GLY A 51 -13.96 -17.32 -19.31
C GLY A 51 -14.35 -16.50 -18.08
N GLU A 52 -14.27 -17.07 -16.88
CA GLU A 52 -14.49 -16.34 -15.63
C GLU A 52 -13.22 -15.61 -15.17
N GLN A 53 -13.34 -14.82 -14.10
CA GLN A 53 -12.21 -14.12 -13.49
C GLN A 53 -12.25 -14.22 -11.97
N VAL A 54 -11.07 -14.27 -11.35
CA VAL A 54 -10.93 -14.20 -9.88
C VAL A 54 -10.11 -12.96 -9.53
N SER A 55 -10.66 -12.14 -8.63
CA SER A 55 -9.95 -10.98 -8.08
C SER A 55 -9.25 -11.35 -6.78
N VAL A 56 -7.94 -11.11 -6.72
CA VAL A 56 -7.12 -11.36 -5.53
C VAL A 56 -6.51 -10.08 -4.99
N TYR A 57 -6.09 -10.15 -3.73
CA TYR A 57 -5.30 -9.10 -3.08
C TYR A 57 -4.01 -8.85 -3.86
N ASP A 58 -3.64 -7.58 -4.05
CA ASP A 58 -2.44 -7.21 -4.80
C ASP A 58 -1.60 -6.17 -4.04
N THR A 59 -0.40 -6.59 -3.64
CA THR A 59 0.60 -5.79 -2.93
C THR A 59 1.74 -5.29 -3.83
N SER A 60 1.71 -5.60 -5.13
CA SER A 60 2.79 -5.24 -6.05
C SER A 60 2.90 -3.74 -6.35
N GLY A 61 1.95 -2.93 -5.86
CA GLY A 61 1.95 -1.48 -6.11
C GLY A 61 1.83 -1.13 -7.60
N PRO A 62 2.26 0.05 -8.05
CA PRO A 62 2.15 0.45 -9.45
C PRO A 62 3.09 -0.30 -10.40
N TYR A 63 3.97 -1.18 -9.91
CA TYR A 63 4.96 -1.87 -10.75
C TYR A 63 4.34 -2.81 -11.78
N THR A 64 3.20 -3.42 -11.47
CA THR A 64 2.44 -4.29 -12.40
C THR A 64 1.31 -3.56 -13.11
N ASP A 65 1.24 -2.23 -12.97
CA ASP A 65 0.31 -1.39 -13.71
C ASP A 65 0.97 -0.94 -15.03
N PRO A 66 0.49 -1.39 -16.20
CA PRO A 66 1.09 -1.03 -17.49
C PRO A 66 0.96 0.47 -17.82
N GLN A 67 0.04 1.20 -17.15
CA GLN A 67 -0.14 2.63 -17.34
C GLN A 67 0.78 3.47 -16.45
N ALA A 68 1.46 2.84 -15.47
CA ALA A 68 2.29 3.56 -14.53
C ALA A 68 3.68 3.86 -15.09
N VAL A 69 4.04 5.14 -15.11
CA VAL A 69 5.39 5.61 -15.49
C VAL A 69 6.30 5.52 -14.27
N MET A 70 7.20 4.54 -14.27
CA MET A 70 8.12 4.31 -13.16
C MET A 70 9.50 4.90 -13.44
N ASP A 71 9.98 5.74 -12.54
CA ASP A 71 11.37 6.20 -12.48
C ASP A 71 11.83 6.13 -11.03
N VAL A 72 12.72 5.18 -10.73
CA VAL A 72 13.20 4.95 -9.36
C VAL A 72 13.91 6.17 -8.76
N ARG A 73 14.43 7.07 -9.61
CA ARG A 73 15.08 8.32 -9.19
C ARG A 73 14.08 9.39 -8.79
N LYS A 74 12.83 9.29 -9.24
CA LYS A 74 11.71 10.18 -8.90
C LYS A 74 10.76 9.59 -7.86
N GLY A 75 10.82 8.28 -7.67
CA GLY A 75 10.02 7.54 -6.70
C GLY A 75 8.57 7.37 -7.16
N LEU A 76 7.76 6.77 -6.29
CA LEU A 76 6.34 6.56 -6.56
C LEU A 76 5.55 7.86 -6.39
N ALA A 77 4.49 8.01 -7.20
CA ALA A 77 3.52 9.09 -7.07
C ALA A 77 2.93 9.13 -5.65
N SER A 78 2.67 10.33 -5.14
CA SER A 78 2.05 10.50 -3.83
C SER A 78 0.57 10.13 -3.91
N VAL A 79 0.20 8.99 -3.34
CA VAL A 79 -1.19 8.49 -3.32
C VAL A 79 -1.99 8.97 -2.11
N ARG A 80 -1.31 9.46 -1.06
CA ARG A 80 -1.92 9.92 0.21
C ARG A 80 -1.75 11.41 0.50
N GLY A 81 -0.91 12.11 -0.27
CA GLY A 81 -0.55 13.50 0.00
C GLY A 81 -1.77 14.42 0.11
N GLY A 82 -2.75 14.25 -0.79
CA GLY A 82 -4.00 15.01 -0.75
C GLY A 82 -4.82 14.74 0.53
N TRP A 83 -4.92 13.47 0.95
CA TRP A 83 -5.68 13.08 2.15
C TRP A 83 -5.08 13.66 3.42
N ILE A 84 -3.74 13.64 3.52
CA ILE A 84 -3.01 14.18 4.66
C ILE A 84 -3.18 15.70 4.71
N ALA A 85 -2.99 16.40 3.59
CA ALA A 85 -3.16 17.85 3.52
C ALA A 85 -4.59 18.28 3.87
N ALA A 86 -5.61 17.55 3.39
CA ALA A 86 -7.02 17.88 3.61
C ALA A 86 -7.46 17.85 5.09
N ARG A 87 -6.77 17.10 5.96
CA ARG A 87 -7.07 17.06 7.41
C ARG A 87 -6.69 18.34 8.13
N GLY A 88 -5.74 19.10 7.57
CA GLY A 88 -5.31 20.38 8.13
C GLY A 88 -4.63 20.28 9.51
N ASP A 89 -4.16 19.10 9.92
CA ASP A 89 -3.54 18.84 11.22
C ASP A 89 -2.03 18.57 11.16
N THR A 90 -1.43 18.60 9.97
CA THR A 90 0.01 18.52 9.75
C THR A 90 0.62 19.87 9.32
N GLU A 91 1.91 20.04 9.59
CA GLU A 91 2.73 21.15 9.10
C GLU A 91 4.09 20.64 8.59
N HIS A 92 4.68 21.34 7.63
CA HIS A 92 6.05 21.08 7.19
C HIS A 92 7.06 21.51 8.25
N TYR A 93 8.17 20.80 8.34
CA TYR A 93 9.32 21.20 9.15
C TYR A 93 10.63 20.88 8.43
N GLU A 94 11.75 21.38 8.94
CA GLU A 94 13.07 21.25 8.29
C GLU A 94 13.53 19.79 8.16
N GLY A 95 13.20 18.94 9.12
CA GLY A 95 13.75 17.59 9.21
C GLY A 95 15.11 17.54 9.92
N ARG A 96 15.59 16.32 10.20
CA ARG A 96 16.96 16.10 10.70
C ARG A 96 17.91 16.04 9.50
N ALA A 97 18.99 16.80 9.54
CA ALA A 97 20.06 16.70 8.56
C ALA A 97 20.71 15.30 8.62
N PRO A 98 20.98 14.64 7.47
CA PRO A 98 21.72 13.39 7.44
C PRO A 98 23.12 13.56 8.04
N VAL A 99 23.58 12.60 8.83
CA VAL A 99 24.96 12.56 9.35
C VAL A 99 25.66 11.30 8.86
N ALA A 100 27.00 11.33 8.76
CA ALA A 100 27.77 10.21 8.24
C ALA A 100 27.55 8.89 9.01
N LEU A 101 27.18 8.95 10.29
CA LEU A 101 26.84 7.76 11.08
C LEU A 101 25.61 7.01 10.55
N ASP A 102 24.71 7.70 9.84
CA ASP A 102 23.51 7.08 9.25
C ASP A 102 23.85 6.12 8.10
N ASP A 103 24.96 6.35 7.38
CA ASP A 103 25.41 5.55 6.22
C ASP A 103 26.56 4.57 6.54
N GLY A 104 27.06 4.58 7.77
CA GLY A 104 28.24 3.83 8.20
C GLY A 104 29.57 4.56 7.92
N GLN A 105 30.58 4.31 8.77
CA GLN A 105 31.84 5.07 8.78
C GLN A 105 32.79 4.81 7.60
N LYS A 106 32.45 3.90 6.67
CA LYS A 106 33.33 3.55 5.55
C LYS A 106 33.18 4.57 4.42
N SER A 107 34.03 5.60 4.46
CA SER A 107 34.06 6.74 3.55
C SER A 107 34.58 6.44 2.13
N GLU A 108 34.86 5.18 1.78
CA GLU A 108 35.60 4.83 0.56
C GLU A 108 34.92 5.27 -0.74
N ASP A 109 33.65 5.70 -0.69
CA ASP A 109 32.88 6.14 -1.86
C ASP A 109 32.02 7.40 -1.60
N ALA A 110 32.51 8.37 -0.81
CA ALA A 110 31.78 9.61 -0.49
C ALA A 110 31.29 10.37 -1.75
N THR A 111 32.11 10.43 -2.80
CA THR A 111 31.76 11.06 -4.09
C THR A 111 30.62 10.33 -4.79
N ARG A 112 30.64 8.99 -4.78
CA ARG A 112 29.57 8.16 -5.37
C ARG A 112 28.25 8.34 -4.62
N LEU A 113 28.30 8.40 -3.29
CA LEU A 113 27.10 8.62 -2.47
C LEU A 113 26.51 10.02 -2.71
N ALA A 114 27.35 11.04 -2.83
CA ALA A 114 26.92 12.39 -3.18
C ALA A 114 26.26 12.45 -4.57
N GLN A 115 26.83 11.75 -5.56
CA GLN A 115 26.23 11.62 -6.90
C GLN A 115 24.85 10.96 -6.84
N LEU A 116 24.72 9.83 -6.13
CA LEU A 116 23.43 9.14 -5.97
C LEU A 116 22.38 10.03 -5.30
N ARG A 117 22.77 10.84 -4.30
CA ARG A 117 21.87 11.82 -3.67
C ARG A 117 21.41 12.91 -4.63
N ALA A 118 22.30 13.40 -5.49
CA ALA A 118 21.96 14.39 -6.51
C ALA A 118 21.00 13.81 -7.56
N GLU A 119 21.26 12.58 -8.03
CA GLU A 119 20.36 11.87 -8.95
C GLU A 119 18.98 11.59 -8.34
N ALA A 120 18.94 11.36 -7.02
CA ALA A 120 17.73 11.11 -6.25
C ALA A 120 17.14 12.37 -5.58
N ALA A 121 17.49 13.57 -6.02
CA ALA A 121 17.01 14.81 -5.41
C ALA A 121 15.47 14.90 -5.36
N ALA A 122 14.79 14.34 -6.37
CA ALA A 122 13.32 14.27 -6.42
C ALA A 122 12.70 13.38 -5.31
N LEU A 123 13.49 12.52 -4.65
CA LEU A 123 13.05 11.71 -3.51
C LEU A 123 13.08 12.48 -2.18
N GLN A 124 13.78 13.62 -2.13
CA GLN A 124 13.92 14.43 -0.92
C GLN A 124 12.68 15.31 -0.74
N ARG A 125 11.67 14.77 -0.06
CA ARG A 125 10.43 15.49 0.27
C ARG A 125 10.57 16.20 1.60
N GLN A 126 10.05 17.42 1.70
CA GLN A 126 10.01 18.12 2.97
C GLN A 126 9.13 17.34 3.96
N PRO A 127 9.65 16.94 5.13
CA PRO A 127 8.92 16.09 6.05
C PRO A 127 7.78 16.86 6.72
N LEU A 128 6.77 16.11 7.14
CA LEU A 128 5.61 16.60 7.87
C LEU A 128 5.69 16.20 9.33
N ARG A 129 5.09 17.01 10.20
CA ARG A 129 4.81 16.68 11.60
C ARG A 129 3.39 17.12 11.97
N ALA A 130 2.86 16.58 13.06
CA ALA A 130 1.62 17.07 13.63
C ALA A 130 1.77 18.54 14.07
N LYS A 131 0.75 19.36 13.84
CA LYS A 131 0.66 20.71 14.42
C LYS A 131 0.67 20.61 15.94
N ARG A 132 1.10 21.69 16.60
CA ARG A 132 1.09 21.76 18.08
C ARG A 132 -0.30 21.46 18.63
N GLY A 133 -0.39 20.47 19.52
CA GLY A 133 -1.66 20.05 20.14
C GLY A 133 -2.52 19.11 19.29
N ALA A 134 -2.13 18.80 18.05
CA ALA A 134 -2.78 17.81 17.21
C ALA A 134 -2.20 16.41 17.41
N ASN A 135 -2.96 15.39 17.02
CA ASN A 135 -2.51 14.01 16.94
C ASN A 135 -3.00 13.42 15.62
N VAL A 136 -2.06 12.84 14.86
CA VAL A 136 -2.28 12.44 13.47
C VAL A 136 -2.41 10.93 13.29
N THR A 137 -2.46 10.17 14.40
CA THR A 137 -2.51 8.71 14.35
C THR A 137 -3.89 8.18 13.99
N GLN A 138 -3.95 7.05 13.29
CA GLN A 138 -5.21 6.40 12.94
C GLN A 138 -6.03 6.02 14.18
N MET A 139 -5.37 5.62 15.28
CA MET A 139 -6.04 5.36 16.56
C MET A 139 -6.67 6.61 17.17
N HIS A 140 -6.06 7.79 17.01
CA HIS A 140 -6.64 9.06 17.45
C HIS A 140 -7.94 9.39 16.71
N TYR A 141 -7.92 9.31 15.37
CA TYR A 141 -9.12 9.54 14.57
C TYR A 141 -10.21 8.52 14.89
N ALA A 142 -9.84 7.24 15.01
CA ALA A 142 -10.76 6.16 15.32
C ALA A 142 -11.51 6.38 16.64
N ARG A 143 -10.79 6.75 17.72
CA ARG A 143 -11.39 7.03 19.04
C ARG A 143 -12.25 8.30 19.06
N LYS A 144 -12.07 9.20 18.09
CA LYS A 144 -12.95 10.35 17.86
C LYS A 144 -14.17 10.01 16.99
N GLY A 145 -14.33 8.76 16.57
CA GLY A 145 -15.42 8.35 15.67
C GLY A 145 -15.20 8.74 14.20
N ILE A 146 -14.00 9.20 13.84
CA ILE A 146 -13.69 9.66 12.47
C ILE A 146 -13.24 8.48 11.62
N ILE A 147 -13.90 8.28 10.48
CA ILE A 147 -13.46 7.36 9.44
C ILE A 147 -12.51 8.12 8.50
N THR A 148 -11.28 7.65 8.37
CA THR A 148 -10.29 8.24 7.46
C THR A 148 -10.31 7.57 6.09
N PRO A 149 -9.75 8.23 5.04
CA PRO A 149 -9.51 7.58 3.76
C PRO A 149 -8.75 6.26 3.85
N GLU A 150 -7.80 6.12 4.79
CA GLU A 150 -7.10 4.84 4.97
C GLU A 150 -8.01 3.74 5.54
N MET A 151 -8.96 4.07 6.42
CA MET A 151 -9.91 3.09 6.94
C MET A 151 -10.86 2.59 5.85
N GLU A 152 -11.35 3.49 4.99
CA GLU A 152 -12.13 3.08 3.82
C GLU A 152 -11.29 2.26 2.85
N TYR A 153 -10.08 2.70 2.53
CA TYR A 153 -9.15 1.99 1.65
C TYR A 153 -8.94 0.54 2.13
N VAL A 154 -8.66 0.35 3.43
CA VAL A 154 -8.50 -0.98 4.02
C VAL A 154 -9.79 -1.79 3.93
N ALA A 155 -10.94 -1.20 4.26
CA ALA A 155 -12.22 -1.92 4.21
C ALA A 155 -12.52 -2.47 2.80
N ILE A 156 -12.34 -1.65 1.77
CA ILE A 156 -12.49 -2.07 0.37
C ILE A 156 -11.47 -3.15 0.02
N ARG A 157 -10.22 -3.01 0.47
CA ARG A 157 -9.13 -3.95 0.14
C ARG A 157 -9.34 -5.33 0.78
N GLU A 158 -9.82 -5.37 2.02
CA GLU A 158 -10.13 -6.62 2.74
C GLU A 158 -11.39 -7.32 2.18
N ASN A 159 -12.33 -6.56 1.61
CA ASN A 159 -13.44 -7.14 0.85
C ASN A 159 -13.01 -7.61 -0.55
N GLY A 160 -12.09 -6.91 -1.20
CA GLY A 160 -11.77 -7.15 -2.62
C GLY A 160 -13.04 -7.00 -3.47
N LYS A 161 -13.33 -8.00 -4.31
CA LYS A 161 -14.61 -8.10 -5.06
C LYS A 161 -15.53 -9.19 -4.50
N ARG A 162 -15.55 -9.40 -3.18
CA ARG A 162 -16.33 -10.47 -2.52
C ARG A 162 -17.83 -10.44 -2.82
N GLU A 163 -18.42 -9.29 -3.17
CA GLU A 163 -19.82 -9.21 -3.61
C GLU A 163 -20.08 -10.10 -4.85
N TRP A 164 -19.10 -10.26 -5.75
CA TRP A 164 -19.21 -11.20 -6.88
C TRP A 164 -19.10 -12.66 -6.44
N MET A 165 -18.39 -12.95 -5.36
CA MET A 165 -18.30 -14.31 -4.81
C MET A 165 -19.60 -14.78 -4.17
N ALA A 166 -20.53 -13.86 -3.83
CA ALA A 166 -21.85 -14.22 -3.29
C ALA A 166 -22.64 -15.11 -4.26
N GLN A 167 -22.44 -14.94 -5.58
CA GLN A 167 -23.07 -15.76 -6.61
C GLN A 167 -22.60 -17.21 -6.60
N TYR A 168 -21.43 -17.51 -6.03
CA TYR A 168 -20.88 -18.86 -5.89
C TYR A 168 -21.15 -19.49 -4.51
N GLN A 169 -21.70 -18.73 -3.56
CA GLN A 169 -22.05 -19.18 -2.21
C GLN A 169 -23.54 -19.56 -2.11
N GLN A 170 -24.06 -20.31 -3.08
CA GLN A 170 -25.49 -20.64 -3.15
C GLN A 170 -25.88 -21.82 -2.24
N ASP A 171 -24.94 -22.68 -1.85
CA ASP A 171 -25.18 -23.82 -0.97
C ASP A 171 -24.82 -23.49 0.48
N ALA A 172 -25.83 -23.15 1.27
CA ALA A 172 -25.67 -22.83 2.69
C ALA A 172 -25.03 -23.97 3.51
N ALA A 173 -25.32 -25.23 3.17
CA ALA A 173 -24.75 -26.38 3.89
C ALA A 173 -23.26 -26.53 3.60
N ARG A 174 -22.82 -26.27 2.36
CA ARG A 174 -21.40 -26.22 2.00
C ARG A 174 -20.68 -25.08 2.71
N GLU A 175 -21.25 -23.88 2.70
CA GLU A 175 -20.61 -22.72 3.33
C GLU A 175 -20.49 -22.89 4.85
N GLN A 176 -21.49 -23.51 5.50
CA GLN A 176 -21.40 -23.84 6.93
C GLN A 176 -20.27 -24.83 7.24
N ARG A 177 -19.99 -25.79 6.35
CA ARG A 177 -18.84 -26.70 6.51
C ARG A 177 -17.50 -26.01 6.29
N LEU A 178 -17.44 -25.01 5.40
CA LEU A 178 -16.19 -24.31 5.03
C LEU A 178 -15.86 -23.12 5.95
N ALA A 179 -16.82 -22.62 6.73
CA ALA A 179 -16.65 -21.45 7.59
C ALA A 179 -15.52 -21.59 8.63
N GLY A 180 -15.15 -22.82 9.01
CA GLY A 180 -14.15 -23.09 10.04
C GLY A 180 -14.59 -22.62 11.45
N ASN A 181 -13.67 -22.68 12.41
CA ASN A 181 -13.90 -22.19 13.77
C ASN A 181 -13.04 -20.94 14.02
N PRO A 182 -13.64 -19.75 14.25
CA PRO A 182 -12.89 -18.51 14.44
C PRO A 182 -12.23 -18.38 15.83
N LEU A 183 -12.44 -19.33 16.75
CA LEU A 183 -11.86 -19.32 18.10
C LEU A 183 -12.13 -18.01 18.88
N GLY A 184 -13.32 -17.44 18.71
CA GLY A 184 -13.75 -16.19 19.35
C GLY A 184 -13.40 -14.91 18.56
N ALA A 185 -12.76 -15.02 17.39
CA ALA A 185 -12.56 -13.88 16.51
C ALA A 185 -13.89 -13.38 15.93
N LEU A 186 -14.06 -12.06 15.90
CA LEU A 186 -15.21 -11.39 15.29
C LEU A 186 -14.86 -10.96 13.87
N ILE A 187 -15.02 -11.89 12.91
CA ILE A 187 -14.76 -11.63 11.49
C ILE A 187 -16.11 -11.43 10.81
N PRO A 188 -16.48 -10.20 10.41
CA PRO A 188 -17.74 -9.97 9.72
C PRO A 188 -17.67 -10.51 8.28
N LYS A 189 -18.83 -10.76 7.69
CA LYS A 189 -18.92 -11.17 6.27
C LYS A 189 -18.46 -10.05 5.32
N ILE A 190 -18.74 -8.80 5.68
CA ILE A 190 -18.37 -7.60 4.96
C ILE A 190 -17.59 -6.69 5.91
N ILE A 191 -16.40 -6.28 5.49
CA ILE A 191 -15.55 -5.35 6.23
C ILE A 191 -15.99 -3.93 5.85
N THR A 192 -16.59 -3.19 6.79
CA THR A 192 -17.00 -1.80 6.55
C THR A 192 -15.93 -0.83 7.07
N PRO A 193 -15.86 0.42 6.56
CA PRO A 193 -14.97 1.43 7.13
C PRO A 193 -15.21 1.66 8.63
N GLU A 194 -16.47 1.54 9.06
CA GLU A 194 -16.89 1.61 10.47
C GLU A 194 -16.30 0.45 11.30
N PHE A 195 -16.33 -0.77 10.78
CA PHE A 195 -15.71 -1.92 11.45
C PHE A 195 -14.20 -1.71 11.60
N VAL A 196 -13.52 -1.26 10.54
CA VAL A 196 -12.07 -0.97 10.60
C VAL A 196 -11.78 0.10 11.66
N ARG A 197 -12.58 1.17 11.71
CA ARG A 197 -12.46 2.21 12.73
C ARG A 197 -12.60 1.64 14.14
N ASP A 198 -13.61 0.81 14.39
CA ASP A 198 -13.85 0.19 15.70
C ASP A 198 -12.69 -0.69 16.15
N GLU A 199 -12.15 -1.52 15.25
CA GLU A 199 -11.01 -2.38 15.54
C GLU A 199 -9.75 -1.57 15.88
N VAL A 200 -9.52 -0.47 15.16
CA VAL A 200 -8.42 0.46 15.42
C VAL A 200 -8.63 1.22 16.73
N ALA A 201 -9.85 1.67 17.04
CA ALA A 201 -10.16 2.40 18.28
C ALA A 201 -9.92 1.53 19.53
N ARG A 202 -10.29 0.25 19.44
CA ARG A 202 -10.10 -0.78 20.48
C ARG A 202 -8.67 -1.32 20.54
N GLY A 203 -7.81 -0.94 19.59
CA GLY A 203 -6.42 -1.39 19.53
C GLY A 203 -6.23 -2.86 19.12
N ARG A 204 -7.23 -3.48 18.49
CA ARG A 204 -7.15 -4.86 17.96
C ARG A 204 -6.61 -4.93 16.54
N ALA A 205 -6.64 -3.80 15.82
CA ALA A 205 -6.05 -3.64 14.51
C ALA A 205 -5.23 -2.34 14.44
N ILE A 206 -4.28 -2.27 13.51
CA ILE A 206 -3.48 -1.08 13.24
C ILE A 206 -3.41 -0.81 11.74
N ILE A 207 -3.24 0.46 11.38
CA ILE A 207 -2.97 0.89 10.00
C ILE A 207 -1.64 1.66 10.01
N PRO A 208 -0.52 1.00 9.66
CA PRO A 208 0.79 1.65 9.63
C PRO A 208 0.90 2.59 8.43
N ALA A 209 0.73 3.90 8.67
CA ALA A 209 0.55 4.89 7.62
C ALA A 209 1.16 6.26 7.99
N ASN A 210 2.49 6.29 8.15
CA ASN A 210 3.26 7.52 8.33
C ASN A 210 3.11 8.46 7.13
#